data_AF-A0A2K0USE0-F1
#
_entry.id   AF-A0A2K0USE0-F1
#
_cell.length_a   1.000
_cell.length_b   1.000
_cell.length_c   1.000
_cell.angle_alpha   90.00
_cell.angle_beta   90.00
_cell.angle_gamma   90.00
#
_symmetry.space_group_name_H-M   'P 1'
#
loop_
_entity.id
_entity.type
_entity.pdbx_description
1 polymer ?
#
loop_
_entity_poly.entity_id
_entity_poly.type
_entity_poly.pdbx_seq_one_letter_code
_entity_poly.pdbx_strand_id
1 'polypeptide(L)'
;MSGAEIFGLISGTVSIIEAIRKLYSGLRDSENLPLAFREVLDRLPLVQDILQSAEYDVGNADEDSCRAIKKIVERCREKAKRLQTVFKEVAPSEGMSRFERYRMVVRRLGKGTQVEVLTKEMMEDVRLLVESHVVKAATETQITQLLKDIKDLSSMEPSVLDEESSITYNHYGHGGQNVLAGPGSQYVNSGNNSNQYNVTGSSQTINFGRD
;
A
#
# COMPACT_ATOMS: atom_id res chain seq x y z
N MET A 1 -19.44 24.27 9.66
CA MET A 1 -18.15 23.88 9.04
C MET A 1 -17.92 24.79 7.84
N SER A 2 -16.71 25.31 7.64
CA SER A 2 -16.48 26.33 6.60
C SER A 2 -15.77 25.77 5.35
N GLY A 3 -16.05 26.36 4.18
CA GLY A 3 -15.30 26.06 2.95
C GLY A 3 -13.79 26.29 3.09
N ALA A 4 -13.37 27.24 3.95
CA ALA A 4 -11.95 27.50 4.23
C ALA A 4 -11.23 26.32 4.92
N GLU A 5 -11.89 25.60 5.83
CA GLU A 5 -11.32 24.40 6.45
C GLU A 5 -11.07 23.29 5.43
N ILE A 6 -12.01 23.10 4.51
CA ILE A 6 -11.93 22.06 3.47
C ILE A 6 -10.89 22.46 2.42
N PHE A 7 -10.83 23.72 2.02
CA PHE A 7 -9.78 24.26 1.17
C PHE A 7 -8.39 23.93 1.76
N GLY A 8 -8.17 24.23 3.04
CA GLY A 8 -6.90 23.92 3.71
C GLY A 8 -6.60 22.41 3.74
N LEU A 9 -7.63 21.57 3.86
CA LEU A 9 -7.48 20.12 3.81
C LEU A 9 -7.09 19.60 2.42
N ILE A 10 -7.71 20.14 1.36
CA ILE A 10 -7.40 19.81 -0.03
C ILE A 10 -5.97 20.26 -0.36
N SER A 11 -5.63 21.51 -0.07
CA SER A 11 -4.30 22.08 -0.31
C SER A 11 -3.19 21.31 0.43
N GLY A 12 -3.48 20.91 1.68
CA GLY A 12 -2.58 20.04 2.44
C GLY A 12 -2.42 18.64 1.83
N THR A 13 -3.41 18.14 1.10
CA THR A 13 -3.35 16.85 0.39
C THR A 13 -2.55 16.97 -0.90
N VAL A 14 -2.81 18.01 -1.69
CA VAL A 14 -2.03 18.37 -2.88
C VAL A 14 -0.54 18.50 -2.54
N SER A 15 -0.21 19.21 -1.46
CA SER A 15 1.17 19.37 -0.97
C SER A 15 1.86 18.04 -0.66
N ILE A 16 1.13 17.05 -0.14
CA ILE A 16 1.67 15.71 0.14
C ILE A 16 1.98 14.99 -1.17
N ILE A 17 1.07 15.06 -2.16
CA ILE A 17 1.24 14.44 -3.48
C ILE A 17 2.46 15.05 -4.20
N GLU A 18 2.62 16.36 -4.16
CA GLU A 18 3.80 17.03 -4.71
C GLU A 18 5.11 16.57 -4.04
N ALA A 19 5.10 16.41 -2.72
CA ALA A 19 6.26 15.90 -1.99
C ALA A 19 6.62 14.47 -2.41
N ILE A 20 5.63 13.60 -2.65
CA ILE A 20 5.86 12.23 -3.16
C ILE A 20 6.52 12.28 -4.54
N ARG A 21 5.99 13.11 -5.45
CA ARG A 21 6.54 13.27 -6.81
C ARG A 21 8.00 13.75 -6.77
N LYS A 22 8.33 14.69 -5.88
CA LYS A 22 9.71 15.18 -5.65
C LYS A 22 10.63 14.11 -5.04
N LEU A 23 10.12 13.27 -4.14
CA LEU A 23 10.89 12.15 -3.60
C LEU A 23 11.24 11.16 -4.71
N TYR A 24 10.30 10.84 -5.60
CA TYR A 24 10.56 9.89 -6.68
C TYR A 24 11.53 10.37 -7.73
N SER A 25 11.60 11.67 -8.05
CA SER A 25 12.61 12.12 -9.02
C SER A 25 14.03 11.77 -8.56
N GLY A 26 14.26 11.65 -7.25
CA GLY A 26 15.51 11.11 -6.68
C GLY A 26 15.62 9.57 -6.64
N LEU A 27 14.54 8.85 -6.94
CA LEU A 27 14.48 7.38 -7.01
C LEU A 27 14.49 6.82 -8.44
N ARG A 28 14.22 7.67 -9.44
CA ARG A 28 14.05 7.26 -10.85
C ARG A 28 15.25 6.51 -11.43
N ASP A 29 16.44 6.75 -10.86
CA ASP A 29 17.69 6.10 -11.29
C ASP A 29 18.05 4.83 -10.48
N SER A 30 17.14 4.31 -9.63
CA SER A 30 17.40 3.00 -8.98
C SER A 30 16.85 1.82 -9.76
N GLU A 31 17.76 0.92 -10.12
CA GLU A 31 17.50 -0.36 -10.78
C GLU A 31 16.74 -1.40 -9.92
N ASN A 32 16.10 -1.03 -8.80
CA ASN A 32 15.64 -1.99 -7.78
C ASN A 32 14.28 -1.64 -7.16
N LEU A 33 13.35 -1.05 -7.92
CA LEU A 33 11.97 -0.84 -7.48
C LEU A 33 10.95 -1.50 -8.41
N PRO A 34 9.83 -2.02 -7.86
CA PRO A 34 8.75 -2.58 -8.67
C PRO A 34 8.19 -1.57 -9.66
N LEU A 35 7.76 -2.05 -10.83
CA LEU A 35 7.10 -1.24 -11.86
C LEU A 35 5.94 -0.40 -11.32
N ALA A 36 5.24 -0.93 -10.31
CA ALA A 36 4.15 -0.25 -9.60
C ALA A 36 4.51 1.16 -9.09
N PHE A 37 5.77 1.41 -8.69
CA PHE A 37 6.18 2.76 -8.29
C PHE A 37 6.03 3.74 -9.44
N ARG A 38 6.53 3.39 -10.62
CA ARG A 38 6.44 4.23 -11.82
C ARG A 38 4.98 4.44 -12.23
N GLU A 39 4.21 3.35 -12.29
CA GLU A 39 2.79 3.40 -12.65
C GLU A 39 1.98 4.31 -11.72
N VAL A 40 2.24 4.25 -10.41
CA VAL A 40 1.59 5.12 -9.43
C VAL A 40 1.89 6.59 -9.69
N LEU A 41 3.13 6.92 -10.03
CA LEU A 41 3.55 8.32 -10.20
C LEU A 41 3.06 8.95 -11.47
N ASP A 42 2.90 8.15 -12.53
CA ASP A 42 2.29 8.61 -13.77
C ASP A 42 0.80 8.98 -13.55
N ARG A 43 0.19 8.46 -12.48
CA ARG A 43 -1.22 8.66 -12.09
C ARG A 43 -1.45 9.77 -11.04
N LEU A 44 -0.45 10.09 -10.21
CA LEU A 44 -0.54 11.14 -9.21
C LEU A 44 -0.90 12.54 -9.76
N PRO A 45 -0.44 12.97 -10.95
CA PRO A 45 -0.85 14.24 -11.54
C PRO A 45 -2.37 14.38 -11.69
N LEU A 46 -3.06 13.32 -12.14
CA LEU A 46 -4.51 13.37 -12.30
C LEU A 46 -5.24 13.58 -10.96
N VAL A 47 -4.79 12.89 -9.91
CA VAL A 47 -5.31 13.07 -8.55
C VAL A 47 -5.10 14.50 -8.08
N GLN A 48 -3.90 15.03 -8.28
CA GLN A 48 -3.55 16.41 -7.94
C GLN A 48 -4.43 17.42 -8.69
N ASP A 49 -4.58 17.27 -9.99
CA ASP A 49 -5.35 18.21 -10.83
C ASP A 49 -6.82 18.26 -10.40
N ILE A 50 -7.45 17.11 -10.14
CA ILE A 50 -8.84 17.06 -9.70
C ILE A 50 -9.00 17.69 -8.31
N LEU A 51 -8.07 17.41 -7.38
CA LEU A 51 -8.09 18.03 -6.05
C LEU A 51 -7.93 19.55 -6.13
N GLN A 52 -6.97 20.06 -6.90
CA GLN A 52 -6.80 21.50 -7.13
C GLN A 52 -8.03 22.14 -7.75
N SER A 53 -8.67 21.44 -8.68
CA SER A 53 -9.89 21.90 -9.33
C SER A 53 -11.05 21.99 -8.30
N ALA A 54 -11.12 21.07 -7.34
CA ALA A 54 -12.08 21.10 -6.24
C ALA A 54 -11.86 22.25 -5.25
N GLU A 55 -10.65 22.81 -5.12
CA GLU A 55 -10.38 23.95 -4.24
C GLU A 55 -11.23 25.18 -4.60
N TYR A 56 -11.47 25.40 -5.90
CA TYR A 56 -12.29 26.51 -6.39
C TYR A 56 -13.78 26.35 -6.07
N ASP A 57 -14.29 25.12 -6.15
CA ASP A 57 -15.71 24.84 -6.00
C ASP A 57 -16.16 24.85 -4.53
N VAL A 58 -15.28 24.39 -3.63
CA VAL A 58 -15.56 24.30 -2.19
C VAL A 58 -15.77 25.67 -1.54
N GLY A 59 -15.21 26.74 -2.12
CA GLY A 59 -15.41 28.11 -1.63
C GLY A 59 -16.88 28.57 -1.62
N ASN A 60 -17.72 27.95 -2.46
CA ASN A 60 -19.12 28.33 -2.66
C ASN A 60 -20.12 27.23 -2.22
N ALA A 61 -19.65 26.14 -1.64
CA ALA A 61 -20.48 24.99 -1.25
C ALA A 61 -21.30 25.27 0.03
N ASP A 62 -22.50 24.69 0.13
CA ASP A 62 -23.29 24.72 1.36
C ASP A 62 -22.67 23.84 2.46
N GLU A 63 -23.19 23.96 3.69
CA GLU A 63 -22.60 23.30 4.87
C GLU A 63 -22.70 21.76 4.83
N ASP A 64 -23.75 21.20 4.24
CA ASP A 64 -23.92 19.75 4.16
C ASP A 64 -23.04 19.15 3.07
N SER A 65 -22.95 19.82 1.92
CA SER A 65 -21.97 19.56 0.88
C SER A 65 -20.54 19.59 1.44
N CYS A 66 -20.21 20.61 2.22
CA CYS A 66 -18.92 20.72 2.93
C CYS A 66 -18.65 19.51 3.83
N ARG A 67 -19.66 19.03 4.57
CA ARG A 67 -19.52 17.88 5.48
C ARG A 67 -19.23 16.57 4.75
N ALA A 68 -19.91 16.34 3.62
CA ALA A 68 -19.69 15.16 2.80
C ALA A 68 -18.29 15.17 2.17
N ILE A 69 -17.89 16.31 1.57
CA ILE A 69 -16.58 16.48 0.94
C ILE A 69 -15.45 16.26 1.93
N LYS A 70 -15.56 16.82 3.14
CA LYS A 70 -14.51 16.69 4.16
C LYS A 70 -14.13 15.23 4.39
N LYS A 71 -15.11 14.35 4.59
CA LYS A 71 -14.83 12.92 4.84
C LYS A 71 -14.09 12.27 3.67
N ILE A 72 -14.46 12.62 2.44
CA ILE A 72 -13.82 12.10 1.23
C ILE A 72 -12.35 12.59 1.16
N VAL A 73 -12.12 13.88 1.37
CA VAL A 73 -10.77 14.46 1.33
C VAL A 73 -9.90 13.96 2.49
N GLU A 74 -10.46 13.73 3.68
CA GLU A 74 -9.74 13.14 4.83
C GLU A 74 -9.22 11.74 4.51
N ARG A 75 -10.08 10.89 3.92
CA ARG A 75 -9.72 9.55 3.45
C ARG A 75 -8.64 9.59 2.38
N CYS A 76 -8.75 10.51 1.42
CA CYS A 76 -7.76 10.73 0.36
C CYS A 76 -6.41 11.14 0.97
N ARG A 77 -6.44 12.09 1.91
CA ARG A 77 -5.24 12.58 2.61
C ARG A 77 -4.56 11.50 3.43
N GLU A 78 -5.32 10.65 4.09
CA GLU A 78 -4.77 9.52 4.86
C GLU A 78 -3.96 8.58 3.94
N LYS A 79 -4.52 8.23 2.78
CA LYS A 79 -3.85 7.40 1.78
C LYS A 79 -2.61 8.08 1.21
N ALA A 80 -2.70 9.37 0.90
CA ALA A 80 -1.56 10.17 0.46
C ALA A 80 -0.44 10.20 1.53
N LYS A 81 -0.77 10.33 2.82
CA LYS A 81 0.22 10.27 3.91
C LYS A 81 0.88 8.89 3.99
N ARG A 82 0.10 7.81 3.90
CA ARG A 82 0.63 6.44 3.90
C ARG A 82 1.54 6.20 2.70
N LEU A 83 1.16 6.69 1.53
CA LEU A 83 1.99 6.63 0.32
C LEU A 83 3.30 7.40 0.52
N GLN A 84 3.23 8.61 1.10
CA GLN A 84 4.42 9.39 1.44
C GLN A 84 5.35 8.64 2.42
N THR A 85 4.81 7.96 3.42
CA THR A 85 5.59 7.14 4.34
C THR A 85 6.34 6.04 3.60
N VAL A 86 5.68 5.33 2.67
CA VAL A 86 6.33 4.32 1.83
C VAL A 86 7.50 4.92 1.04
N PHE A 87 7.28 6.02 0.33
CA PHE A 87 8.34 6.66 -0.47
C PHE A 87 9.50 7.14 0.40
N LYS A 88 9.23 7.70 1.58
CA LYS A 88 10.27 8.15 2.52
C LYS A 88 11.10 7.00 3.06
N GLU A 89 10.48 5.88 3.44
CA GLU A 89 11.20 4.72 3.99
C GLU A 89 11.98 3.97 2.91
N VAL A 90 11.51 4.01 1.67
CA VAL A 90 12.21 3.40 0.52
C VAL A 90 13.37 4.26 0.02
N ALA A 91 13.33 5.58 0.25
CA ALA A 91 14.27 6.53 -0.37
C ALA A 91 15.77 6.36 -0.04
N PRO A 92 16.18 6.06 1.21
CA PRO A 92 17.58 5.88 1.54
C PRO A 92 18.27 4.92 0.57
N SER A 93 19.53 5.17 0.22
CA SER A 93 20.32 4.31 -0.67
C SER A 93 21.28 3.39 0.08
N GLU A 94 21.56 3.66 1.35
CA GLU A 94 22.52 2.92 2.15
C GLU A 94 21.90 1.68 2.82
N GLY A 95 22.73 0.65 3.02
CA GLY A 95 22.33 -0.59 3.67
C GLY A 95 21.54 -1.53 2.75
N MET A 96 20.29 -1.80 3.14
CA MET A 96 19.40 -2.74 2.45
C MET A 96 18.99 -2.23 1.05
N SER A 97 18.59 -3.13 0.14
CA SER A 97 18.04 -2.69 -1.15
C SER A 97 16.70 -1.95 -0.98
N ARG A 98 16.36 -1.07 -1.94
CA ARG A 98 15.09 -0.33 -1.92
C ARG A 98 13.87 -1.26 -1.96
N PHE A 99 13.94 -2.35 -2.73
CA PHE A 99 12.90 -3.37 -2.77
C PHE A 99 12.72 -4.10 -1.45
N GLU A 100 13.81 -4.50 -0.78
CA GLU A 100 13.71 -5.13 0.53
C GLU A 100 13.12 -4.20 1.59
N ARG A 101 13.52 -2.92 1.61
CA ARG A 101 12.87 -1.91 2.46
C ARG A 101 11.38 -1.81 2.16
N TYR A 102 11.01 -1.75 0.88
CA TYR A 102 9.61 -1.73 0.48
C TYR A 102 8.83 -2.95 1.01
N ARG A 103 9.38 -4.17 0.83
CA ARG A 103 8.79 -5.40 1.39
C ARG A 103 8.63 -5.32 2.91
N MET A 104 9.62 -4.81 3.64
CA MET A 104 9.52 -4.63 5.09
C MET A 104 8.42 -3.64 5.49
N VAL A 105 8.27 -2.53 4.76
CA VAL A 105 7.19 -1.56 5.00
C VAL A 105 5.82 -2.22 4.79
N VAL A 106 5.62 -2.92 3.69
CA VAL A 106 4.36 -3.62 3.38
C VAL A 106 4.07 -4.72 4.40
N ARG A 107 5.09 -5.48 4.84
CA ARG A 107 4.94 -6.47 5.91
C ARG A 107 4.52 -5.85 7.24
N ARG A 108 5.15 -4.74 7.62
CA ARG A 108 4.91 -4.05 8.90
C ARG A 108 3.55 -3.34 8.93
N LEU A 109 3.15 -2.71 7.82
CA LEU A 109 1.95 -1.87 7.74
C LEU A 109 0.76 -2.56 7.06
N GLY A 110 0.94 -3.80 6.61
CA GLY A 110 -0.09 -4.59 5.93
C GLY A 110 -0.23 -4.30 4.43
N LYS A 111 -0.93 -5.21 3.74
CA LYS A 111 -1.11 -5.23 2.28
C LYS A 111 -1.74 -3.95 1.71
N GLY A 112 -2.63 -3.31 2.48
CA GLY A 112 -3.22 -2.02 2.08
C GLY A 112 -2.22 -0.87 1.98
N THR A 113 -0.93 -1.11 2.25
CA THR A 113 0.16 -0.14 2.13
C THR A 113 0.96 -0.30 0.82
N GLN A 114 0.61 -1.28 -0.01
CA GLN A 114 1.15 -1.38 -1.36
C GLN A 114 0.85 -0.11 -2.17
N VAL A 115 1.81 0.35 -2.97
CA VAL A 115 1.73 1.65 -3.65
C VAL A 115 0.55 1.72 -4.63
N GLU A 116 0.31 0.64 -5.37
CA GLU A 116 -0.80 0.48 -6.30
C GLU A 116 -2.16 0.49 -5.58
N VAL A 117 -2.24 -0.13 -4.40
CA VAL A 117 -3.47 -0.17 -3.59
C VAL A 117 -3.79 1.22 -3.06
N LEU A 118 -2.83 1.88 -2.42
CA LEU A 118 -3.02 3.23 -1.87
C LEU A 118 -3.42 4.24 -2.95
N THR A 119 -2.82 4.14 -4.13
CA THR A 119 -3.10 5.05 -5.24
C THR A 119 -4.46 4.79 -5.85
N LYS A 120 -4.84 3.52 -6.02
CA LYS A 120 -6.17 3.15 -6.49
C LYS A 120 -7.25 3.66 -5.54
N GLU A 121 -7.11 3.39 -4.24
CA GLU A 121 -8.09 3.85 -3.26
C GLU A 121 -8.17 5.38 -3.17
N MET A 122 -7.05 6.08 -3.41
CA MET A 122 -7.02 7.54 -3.49
C MET A 122 -7.76 8.05 -4.74
N MET A 123 -7.60 7.36 -5.88
CA MET A 123 -8.36 7.65 -7.09
C MET A 123 -9.86 7.37 -6.92
N GLU A 124 -10.23 6.32 -6.17
CA GLU A 124 -11.62 6.04 -5.80
C GLU A 124 -12.19 7.15 -4.89
N ASP A 125 -11.42 7.69 -3.94
CA ASP A 125 -11.83 8.85 -3.16
C ASP A 125 -12.05 10.08 -4.04
N VAL A 126 -11.14 10.37 -4.97
CA VAL A 126 -11.28 11.49 -5.90
C VAL A 126 -12.47 11.29 -6.86
N ARG A 127 -12.76 10.05 -7.26
CA ARG A 127 -13.96 9.74 -8.04
C ARG A 127 -15.23 10.10 -7.26
N LEU A 128 -15.30 9.72 -5.99
CA LEU A 128 -16.44 10.07 -5.12
C LEU A 128 -16.55 11.59 -4.92
N LEU A 129 -15.43 12.30 -4.90
CA LEU A 129 -15.43 13.76 -4.85
C LEU A 129 -16.09 14.36 -6.10
N VAL A 130 -15.77 13.84 -7.29
CA VAL A 130 -16.38 14.28 -8.56
C VAL A 130 -17.87 13.91 -8.62
N GLU A 131 -18.24 12.71 -8.16
CA GLU A 131 -19.63 12.24 -8.11
C GLU A 131 -20.47 13.01 -7.08
N SER A 132 -19.87 13.74 -6.13
CA SER A 132 -20.60 14.52 -5.12
C SER A 132 -21.42 15.67 -5.72
N HIS A 133 -21.28 15.99 -7.01
CA HIS A 133 -21.91 17.09 -7.75
C HIS A 133 -21.59 18.51 -7.23
N VAL A 134 -20.91 18.63 -6.09
CA VAL A 134 -20.41 19.89 -5.54
C VAL A 134 -19.16 20.35 -6.30
N VAL A 135 -18.33 19.39 -6.70
CA VAL A 135 -17.16 19.64 -7.54
C VAL A 135 -17.57 19.50 -9.00
N LYS A 136 -17.75 20.63 -9.67
CA LYS A 136 -17.99 20.73 -11.12
C LYS A 136 -16.68 20.74 -11.92
N ALA A 137 -15.55 20.74 -11.24
CA ALA A 137 -14.28 21.09 -11.85
C ALA A 137 -13.60 19.97 -12.68
N ALA A 138 -14.08 18.72 -12.61
CA ALA A 138 -13.51 17.63 -13.41
C ALA A 138 -14.12 17.57 -14.82
N THR A 139 -13.28 17.60 -15.84
CA THR A 139 -13.67 17.39 -17.24
C THR A 139 -14.08 15.95 -17.50
N GLU A 140 -14.93 15.70 -18.50
CA GLU A 140 -15.30 14.34 -18.94
C GLU A 140 -14.06 13.49 -19.28
N THR A 141 -13.02 14.13 -19.84
CA THR A 141 -11.73 13.49 -20.12
C THR A 141 -11.02 13.05 -18.84
N GLN A 142 -10.96 13.89 -17.81
CA GLN A 142 -10.37 13.53 -16.52
C GLN A 142 -11.15 12.40 -15.84
N ILE A 143 -12.49 12.40 -15.92
CA ILE A 143 -13.33 11.32 -15.38
C ILE A 143 -13.06 10.01 -16.10
N THR A 144 -13.01 10.04 -17.44
CA THR A 144 -12.73 8.85 -18.26
C THR A 144 -11.35 8.28 -17.95
N GLN A 145 -10.34 9.16 -17.86
CA GLN A 145 -8.98 8.76 -17.51
C GLN A 145 -8.91 8.18 -16.09
N LEU A 146 -9.60 8.79 -15.13
CA LEU A 146 -9.65 8.33 -13.74
C LEU A 146 -10.23 6.91 -13.63
N LEU A 147 -11.35 6.65 -14.31
CA LEU A 147 -11.97 5.33 -14.32
C LEU A 147 -11.09 4.27 -14.98
N LYS A 148 -10.39 4.65 -16.07
CA LYS A 148 -9.40 3.79 -16.71
C LYS A 148 -8.25 3.46 -15.76
N ASP A 149 -7.68 4.46 -15.09
CA ASP A 149 -6.54 4.28 -14.20
C ASP A 149 -6.88 3.43 -12.97
N ILE A 150 -8.08 3.59 -12.41
CA ILE A 150 -8.60 2.72 -11.33
C ILE A 150 -8.67 1.27 -11.82
N LYS A 151 -9.20 1.03 -13.02
CA LYS A 151 -9.29 -0.31 -13.61
C LYS A 151 -7.91 -0.92 -13.86
N ASP A 152 -6.97 -0.14 -14.39
CA ASP A 152 -5.62 -0.58 -14.67
C ASP A 152 -4.88 -0.96 -13.37
N LEU A 153 -4.97 -0.13 -12.33
CA LEU A 153 -4.38 -0.43 -11.02
C LEU A 153 -5.04 -1.64 -10.35
N SER A 154 -6.35 -1.84 -10.54
CA SER A 154 -7.07 -3.01 -10.02
C SER A 154 -6.66 -4.32 -10.69
N SER A 155 -6.15 -4.24 -11.92
CA SER A 155 -5.75 -5.40 -12.73
C SER A 155 -4.24 -5.66 -12.66
N MET A 156 -3.50 -4.83 -11.92
CA MET A 156 -2.05 -4.91 -11.79
C MET A 156 -1.66 -6.08 -10.88
N GLU A 157 -0.57 -6.76 -11.23
CA GLU A 157 0.03 -7.74 -10.32
C GLU A 157 0.52 -7.05 -9.03
N PRO A 158 0.31 -7.66 -7.85
CA PRO A 158 0.79 -7.10 -6.59
C PRO A 158 2.30 -6.88 -6.61
N SER A 159 2.71 -5.66 -6.25
CA SER A 159 4.12 -5.24 -6.23
C SER A 159 4.95 -5.94 -5.14
N VAL A 160 4.27 -6.50 -4.13
CA VAL A 160 4.85 -7.42 -3.14
C VAL A 160 3.97 -8.65 -3.11
N LEU A 161 4.53 -9.78 -3.52
CA LEU A 161 3.85 -11.07 -3.42
C LEU A 161 3.61 -11.43 -1.95
N ASP A 162 2.50 -12.12 -1.74
CA ASP A 162 2.20 -12.74 -0.45
C ASP A 162 3.17 -13.90 -0.25
N GLU A 163 4.30 -13.64 0.39
CA GLU A 163 4.89 -14.66 1.22
C GLU A 163 3.92 -14.80 2.40
N GLU A 164 2.85 -15.59 2.23
CA GLU A 164 2.10 -16.12 3.36
C GLU A 164 3.13 -16.48 4.41
N SER A 165 2.88 -16.06 5.64
CA SER A 165 3.73 -16.24 6.81
C SER A 165 3.87 -17.72 7.22
N SER A 166 4.03 -18.62 6.27
CA SER A 166 4.76 -19.86 6.42
C SER A 166 6.15 -19.63 5.86
N ILE A 167 7.14 -19.47 6.73
CA ILE A 167 8.51 -19.73 6.28
C ILE A 167 8.57 -21.25 6.09
N THR A 168 8.21 -21.72 4.88
CA THR A 168 8.34 -23.13 4.54
C THR A 168 9.80 -23.40 4.21
N TYR A 169 10.54 -23.95 5.16
CA TYR A 169 11.87 -24.47 4.88
C TYR A 169 11.73 -25.87 4.30
N ASN A 170 11.81 -25.99 2.98
CA ASN A 170 11.87 -27.30 2.33
C ASN A 170 13.33 -27.75 2.21
N HIS A 171 13.67 -28.93 2.74
CA HIS A 171 15.00 -29.53 2.61
C HIS A 171 14.90 -30.88 1.89
N TYR A 172 15.26 -30.91 0.61
CA TYR A 172 15.22 -32.11 -0.24
C TYR A 172 16.59 -32.80 -0.39
N GLY A 173 17.62 -32.30 0.30
CA GLY A 173 18.98 -32.85 0.26
C GLY A 173 19.26 -33.85 1.39
N HIS A 174 20.45 -34.44 1.39
CA HIS A 174 20.97 -35.19 2.53
C HIS A 174 21.71 -34.25 3.49
N GLY A 175 21.36 -34.30 4.78
CA GLY A 175 21.97 -33.44 5.80
C GLY A 175 20.96 -32.91 6.82
N GLY A 176 21.45 -32.20 7.84
CA GLY A 176 20.61 -31.54 8.85
C GLY A 176 20.08 -30.21 8.35
N GLN A 177 18.83 -29.89 8.71
CA GLN A 177 18.20 -28.60 8.42
C GLN A 177 18.28 -27.68 9.64
N ASN A 178 19.03 -26.59 9.52
CA ASN A 178 19.15 -25.59 10.59
C ASN A 178 18.16 -24.44 10.34
N VAL A 179 17.09 -24.39 11.13
CA VAL A 179 15.96 -23.45 10.94
C VAL A 179 16.10 -22.18 11.78
N LEU A 180 17.01 -22.17 12.77
CA LEU A 180 17.28 -21.01 13.62
C LEU A 180 18.40 -20.15 13.01
N ALA A 181 18.05 -18.98 12.49
CA ALA A 181 19.00 -17.97 12.00
C ALA A 181 19.08 -16.78 12.96
N GLY A 182 19.87 -16.92 14.04
CA GLY A 182 20.11 -15.86 15.03
C GLY A 182 20.14 -16.37 16.49
N PRO A 183 20.47 -15.51 17.46
CA PRO A 183 20.41 -15.86 18.88
C PRO A 183 18.95 -15.98 19.35
N GLY A 184 18.60 -17.11 19.97
CA GLY A 184 17.25 -17.36 20.51
C GLY A 184 16.96 -18.84 20.74
N SER A 185 15.78 -19.14 21.29
CA SER A 185 15.28 -20.50 21.48
C SER A 185 14.32 -20.89 20.34
N GLN A 186 14.49 -22.08 19.78
CA GLN A 186 13.55 -22.65 18.82
C GLN A 186 12.51 -23.52 19.53
N TYR A 187 11.24 -23.16 19.42
CA TYR A 187 10.12 -23.94 19.95
C TYR A 187 9.44 -24.68 18.79
N VAL A 188 9.78 -25.96 18.60
CA VAL A 188 9.30 -26.78 17.48
C VAL A 188 7.86 -27.29 17.70
N ASN A 189 7.40 -27.32 18.95
CA ASN A 189 6.05 -27.76 19.30
C ASN A 189 5.64 -27.16 20.67
N SER A 190 4.95 -26.02 20.67
CA SER A 190 4.54 -25.33 21.90
C SER A 190 3.02 -25.19 21.98
N GLY A 191 2.41 -25.78 23.01
CA GLY A 191 0.97 -25.75 23.27
C GLY A 191 0.54 -26.89 24.21
N ASN A 192 -0.67 -26.82 24.77
CA ASN A 192 -1.26 -27.98 25.45
C ASN A 192 -1.59 -29.06 24.41
N ASN A 193 -1.23 -30.33 24.69
CA ASN A 193 -1.32 -31.49 23.78
C ASN A 193 -0.37 -31.49 22.56
N SER A 194 0.81 -30.89 22.70
CA SER A 194 1.89 -30.94 21.71
C SER A 194 2.72 -32.23 21.79
N ASN A 195 2.60 -33.14 20.81
CA ASN A 195 3.44 -34.34 20.68
C ASN A 195 4.42 -34.23 19.50
N GLN A 196 5.72 -34.46 19.73
CA GLN A 196 6.73 -34.56 18.67
C GLN A 196 7.19 -36.01 18.54
N TYR A 197 7.03 -36.59 17.35
CA TYR A 197 7.51 -37.94 17.04
C TYR A 197 8.79 -37.82 16.19
N ASN A 198 9.91 -38.30 16.73
CA ASN A 198 11.17 -38.35 15.99
C ASN A 198 11.41 -39.79 15.54
N VAL A 199 11.46 -40.03 14.22
CA VAL A 199 11.61 -41.36 13.63
C VAL A 199 12.97 -41.44 12.95
N THR A 200 13.74 -42.47 13.26
CA THR A 200 15.04 -42.74 12.63
C THR A 200 15.04 -44.11 11.95
N GLY A 201 15.42 -44.18 10.67
CA GLY A 201 15.48 -45.42 9.88
C GLY A 201 14.51 -45.44 8.69
N SER A 202 14.73 -46.35 7.73
CA SER A 202 14.08 -46.33 6.41
C SER A 202 12.68 -46.98 6.34
N SER A 203 12.16 -47.56 7.42
CA SER A 203 10.81 -48.15 7.46
C SER A 203 10.29 -48.21 8.89
N GLN A 204 9.40 -47.30 9.27
CA GLN A 204 8.65 -47.38 10.52
C GLN A 204 7.19 -47.04 10.30
N THR A 205 6.31 -47.72 11.03
CA THR A 205 4.87 -47.49 11.06
C THR A 205 4.51 -46.92 12.43
N ILE A 206 3.98 -45.69 12.47
CA ILE A 206 3.44 -45.09 13.70
C ILE A 206 1.95 -45.43 13.78
N ASN A 207 1.55 -46.15 14.82
CA ASN A 207 0.15 -46.45 15.10
C ASN A 207 -0.38 -45.46 16.13
N PHE A 208 -1.35 -44.64 15.75
CA PHE A 208 -2.12 -43.84 16.70
C PHE A 208 -3.30 -44.70 17.18
N GLY A 209 -3.39 -44.92 18.49
CA GLY A 209 -4.53 -45.61 19.08
C GLY A 209 -5.83 -44.86 18.77
N ARG A 210 -6.94 -45.60 18.61
CA ARG A 210 -8.27 -44.99 18.69
C ARG A 210 -8.66 -44.88 20.15
N ASP A 211 -9.07 -43.69 20.55
CA ASP A 211 -9.73 -43.43 21.84
C ASP A 211 -11.04 -44.23 21.97
#